data_AF-A0A7J7DZ67-F1
#
_entry.id   AF-A0A7J7DZ67-F1
#
_cell.length_a   1.000
_cell.length_b   1.000
_cell.length_c   1.000
_cell.angle_alpha   90.00
_cell.angle_beta   90.00
_cell.angle_gamma   90.00
#
_symmetry.space_group_name_H-M   'P 1'
#
loop_
_entity.id
_entity.type
_entity.pdbx_description
1 polymer ?
#
loop_
_entity_poly.entity_id
_entity_poly.type
_entity_poly.pdbx_seq_one_letter_code
_entity_poly.pdbx_strand_id
1 'polypeptide(L)'
;MAFEASLLELMSMTFGFCFFTFTILFSLFSLSILVLRMKPWCNCDVCQTYLTSSWTRDFDNLCDWYTHLLRSSPTGTIHVHVLGNIITANPDNVEHILKTKFDNYPKGKQFSAILGDLLGKG
;
A
#
# COMPACT_ATOMS: atom_id res chain seq x y z
N MET A 1 16.05 47.49 24.44
CA MET A 1 16.68 47.28 23.12
C MET A 1 17.56 46.03 23.05
N ALA A 2 18.80 45.97 23.57
CA ALA A 2 19.64 44.76 23.43
C ALA A 2 19.06 43.50 24.13
N PHE A 3 18.50 43.67 25.33
CA PHE A 3 17.85 42.58 26.08
C PHE A 3 16.58 42.05 25.39
N GLU A 4 15.74 42.94 24.88
CA GLU A 4 14.49 42.57 24.17
C GLU A 4 14.78 41.84 22.85
N ALA A 5 15.83 42.27 22.12
CA ALA A 5 16.29 41.57 20.91
C ALA A 5 16.79 40.15 21.25
N SER A 6 17.59 40.00 22.31
CA SER A 6 18.06 38.68 22.76
C SER A 6 16.93 37.75 23.23
N LEU A 7 15.88 38.31 23.84
CA LEU A 7 14.69 37.56 24.25
C LEU A 7 13.89 37.08 23.03
N LEU A 8 13.73 37.94 22.02
CA LEU A 8 13.03 37.60 20.78
C LEU A 8 13.76 36.50 20.00
N GLU A 9 15.09 36.55 19.94
CA GLU A 9 15.92 35.50 19.33
C GLU A 9 15.75 34.16 20.06
N LEU A 10 15.78 34.16 21.40
CA LEU A 10 15.55 32.96 22.19
C LEU A 10 14.14 32.38 21.99
N MET A 11 13.12 33.24 21.96
CA MET A 11 11.74 32.85 21.69
C MET A 11 11.57 32.26 20.29
N SER A 12 12.24 32.84 19.29
CA SER A 12 12.22 32.34 17.92
C SER A 12 12.91 30.97 17.79
N MET A 13 14.09 30.81 18.38
CA MET A 13 14.82 29.53 18.35
C MET A 13 14.07 28.42 19.09
N THR A 14 13.49 28.72 20.25
CA THR A 14 12.69 27.74 21.02
C THR A 14 11.42 27.34 20.27
N PHE A 15 10.71 28.29 19.66
CA PHE A 15 9.55 28.00 18.82
C PHE A 15 9.91 27.12 17.61
N GLY A 16 11.01 27.45 16.90
CA GLY A 16 11.50 26.65 15.79
C GLY A 16 11.83 25.22 16.21
N PHE A 17 12.56 25.04 17.32
CA PHE A 17 12.89 23.72 17.85
C PHE A 17 11.64 22.91 18.20
N CYS A 18 10.67 23.51 18.89
CA CYS A 18 9.39 22.86 19.21
C CYS A 18 8.61 22.45 17.95
N PHE A 19 8.59 23.30 16.93
CA PHE A 19 7.91 22.99 15.67
C PHE A 19 8.55 21.81 14.95
N PHE A 20 9.87 21.84 14.72
CA PHE A 20 10.56 20.76 14.01
C PHE A 20 10.52 19.44 14.77
N THR A 21 10.69 19.47 16.10
CA THR A 21 10.57 18.24 16.92
C THR A 21 9.16 17.66 16.86
N PHE A 22 8.11 18.48 16.95
CA PHE A 22 6.74 18.03 16.80
C PHE A 22 6.48 17.44 15.40
N THR A 23 6.92 18.11 14.34
CA THR A 23 6.76 17.61 12.96
C THR A 23 7.47 16.27 12.76
N ILE A 24 8.69 16.11 13.29
CA ILE A 24 9.44 14.84 13.22
C ILE A 24 8.70 13.75 13.98
N LEU A 25 8.25 14.02 15.21
CA LEU A 25 7.51 13.04 16.01
C LEU A 25 6.20 12.62 15.34
N PHE A 26 5.45 13.58 14.79
CA PHE A 26 4.22 13.31 14.05
C PHE A 26 4.50 12.48 12.79
N SER A 27 5.56 12.81 12.05
CA SER A 27 5.98 12.06 10.86
C SER A 27 6.37 10.62 11.20
N LEU A 28 7.17 10.41 12.25
CA LEU A 28 7.57 9.09 12.72
C LEU A 28 6.38 8.28 13.24
N PHE A 29 5.44 8.93 13.95
CA PHE A 29 4.22 8.29 14.40
C PHE A 29 3.32 7.86 13.23
N SER A 30 3.14 8.75 12.25
CA SER A 30 2.39 8.45 11.02
C SER A 30 3.03 7.30 10.23
N LEU A 31 4.37 7.31 10.10
CA LEU A 31 5.12 6.22 9.47
C LEU A 31 4.95 4.90 10.22
N SER A 32 5.00 4.92 11.55
CA SER A 32 4.76 3.73 12.38
C SER A 32 3.37 3.16 12.15
N ILE A 33 2.33 4.01 12.10
CA ILE A 33 0.96 3.59 11.76
C ILE A 33 0.92 2.99 10.35
N LEU A 34 1.60 3.58 9.37
CA LEU A 34 1.67 3.05 8.01
C LEU A 34 2.31 1.66 7.98
N VAL A 35 3.43 1.46 8.69
CA VAL A 35 4.12 0.17 8.80
C VAL A 35 3.23 -0.85 9.51
N LEU A 36 2.54 -0.47 10.59
CA LEU A 36 1.58 -1.33 11.28
C LEU A 36 0.43 -1.77 10.36
N ARG A 37 -0.04 -0.88 9.48
CA ARG A 37 -1.09 -1.20 8.49
C ARG A 37 -0.65 -2.23 7.44
N MET A 38 0.65 -2.29 7.12
CA MET A 38 1.23 -3.27 6.18
C MET A 38 1.37 -4.68 6.76
N LYS A 39 0.86 -4.94 7.98
CA LYS A 39 0.86 -6.26 8.66
C LYS A 39 2.19 -7.04 8.50
N PRO A 40 3.36 -6.47 8.86
CA PRO A 40 4.67 -7.09 8.67
C PRO A 40 4.87 -8.41 9.45
N TRP A 41 4.00 -8.70 10.42
CA TRP A 41 4.04 -9.94 11.22
C TRP A 41 3.53 -11.19 10.48
N CYS A 42 3.17 -11.11 9.20
CA CYS A 42 2.80 -12.29 8.44
C CYS A 42 4.04 -13.13 8.08
N ASN A 43 4.03 -14.41 8.48
CA ASN A 43 5.13 -15.35 8.25
C ASN A 43 4.87 -16.30 7.06
N CYS A 44 3.92 -16.02 6.17
CA CYS A 44 3.75 -16.85 4.99
C CYS A 44 4.79 -16.51 3.90
N ASP A 45 5.15 -17.53 3.12
CA ASP A 45 6.20 -17.45 2.09
C ASP A 45 5.93 -16.34 1.06
N VAL A 46 4.67 -16.20 0.62
CA VAL A 46 4.26 -15.13 -0.32
C VAL A 46 4.54 -13.74 0.25
N CYS A 47 4.23 -13.50 1.52
CA CYS A 47 4.42 -12.19 2.15
C CYS A 47 5.90 -11.89 2.41
N GLN A 48 6.66 -12.90 2.84
CA GLN A 48 8.11 -12.76 3.03
C GLN A 48 8.81 -12.49 1.71
N THR A 49 8.45 -13.22 0.65
CA THR A 49 8.97 -13.02 -0.70
C THR A 49 8.63 -11.64 -1.24
N TYR A 50 7.41 -11.15 -0.99
CA TYR A 50 7.01 -9.78 -1.34
C TYR A 50 7.84 -8.71 -0.60
N LEU A 51 7.89 -8.78 0.74
CA LEU A 51 8.58 -7.80 1.58
C LEU A 51 10.09 -7.74 1.31
N THR A 52 10.71 -8.89 1.10
CA THR A 52 12.16 -8.98 0.80
C THR A 52 12.48 -8.72 -0.67
N SER A 53 11.47 -8.58 -1.53
CA SER A 53 11.62 -8.49 -2.98
C SER A 53 12.41 -9.65 -3.60
N SER A 54 12.44 -10.82 -2.95
CA SER A 54 13.22 -11.97 -3.40
C SER A 54 12.70 -12.59 -4.69
N TRP A 55 11.42 -12.35 -5.05
CA TRP A 55 10.81 -12.75 -6.33
C TRP A 55 11.55 -12.18 -7.56
N THR A 56 12.26 -11.05 -7.42
CA THR A 56 13.03 -10.42 -8.50
C THR A 56 14.18 -11.29 -9.01
N ARG A 57 14.53 -12.37 -8.29
CA ARG A 57 15.55 -13.33 -8.72
C ARG A 57 15.07 -14.23 -9.85
N ASP A 58 13.77 -14.51 -9.88
CA ASP A 58 13.18 -15.51 -10.77
C ASP A 58 12.20 -14.89 -11.79
N PHE A 59 11.75 -13.65 -11.58
CA PHE A 59 10.74 -12.99 -12.41
C PHE A 59 11.11 -11.55 -12.75
N ASP A 60 10.89 -11.16 -14.01
CA ASP A 60 11.20 -9.82 -14.53
C ASP A 60 10.27 -8.74 -13.96
N ASN A 61 9.03 -9.10 -13.61
CA ASN A 61 8.05 -8.19 -13.05
C ASN A 61 7.12 -8.89 -12.04
N LEU A 62 6.45 -8.06 -11.23
CA LEU A 62 5.55 -8.54 -10.17
C LEU A 62 4.33 -9.31 -10.73
N CYS A 63 3.86 -8.96 -11.92
CA CYS A 63 2.70 -9.62 -12.54
C CYS A 63 3.03 -11.07 -12.95
N ASP A 64 4.25 -11.35 -13.41
CA ASP A 64 4.69 -12.70 -13.75
C ASP A 64 4.79 -13.56 -12.49
N TRP A 65 5.31 -12.99 -11.40
CA TRP A 65 5.33 -13.66 -10.11
C TRP A 65 3.91 -13.96 -9.59
N TYR A 66 2.98 -13.00 -9.67
CA TYR A 66 1.57 -13.25 -9.32
C TYR A 66 0.92 -14.31 -10.21
N THR A 67 1.18 -14.29 -11.51
CA THR A 67 0.70 -15.32 -12.44
C THR A 67 1.21 -16.70 -12.04
N HIS A 68 2.49 -16.82 -11.68
CA HIS A 68 3.08 -18.06 -11.19
C HIS A 68 2.39 -18.57 -9.91
N LEU A 69 2.15 -17.68 -8.94
CA LEU A 69 1.43 -18.03 -7.70
C LEU A 69 -0.01 -18.47 -7.98
N LEU A 70 -0.73 -17.77 -8.86
CA LEU A 70 -2.11 -18.10 -9.24
C LEU A 70 -2.18 -19.46 -9.94
N ARG A 71 -1.25 -19.74 -10.87
CA ARG A 71 -1.16 -21.02 -11.57
C ARG A 71 -0.88 -22.18 -10.63
N SER A 72 -0.11 -21.93 -9.57
CA SER A 72 0.24 -22.93 -8.55
C SER A 72 -0.86 -23.10 -7.50
N SER A 73 -1.80 -22.16 -7.40
CA SER A 73 -2.91 -22.21 -6.44
C SER A 73 -4.02 -23.14 -6.94
N PRO A 74 -4.46 -24.15 -6.15
CA PRO A 74 -5.56 -25.03 -6.52
C PRO A 74 -6.89 -24.31 -6.79
N THR A 75 -7.10 -23.15 -6.17
CA THR A 75 -8.34 -22.36 -6.31
C THR A 75 -8.22 -21.25 -7.36
N GLY A 76 -7.03 -21.07 -7.95
CA GLY A 76 -6.73 -19.89 -8.76
C GLY A 76 -6.84 -18.58 -7.98
N THR A 77 -6.72 -18.61 -6.65
CA THR A 77 -6.82 -17.44 -5.77
C THR A 77 -5.66 -17.43 -4.78
N ILE A 78 -5.09 -16.25 -4.53
CA ILE A 78 -3.99 -16.04 -3.58
C ILE A 78 -4.27 -14.83 -2.68
N HIS A 79 -3.63 -14.83 -1.51
CA HIS A 79 -3.74 -13.77 -0.51
C HIS A 79 -2.36 -13.16 -0.25
N VAL A 80 -2.22 -11.84 -0.47
CA VAL A 80 -1.01 -11.10 -0.07
C VAL A 80 -1.34 -10.32 1.20
N HIS A 81 -1.17 -10.96 2.35
CA HIS A 81 -1.60 -10.44 3.65
C HIS A 81 -0.99 -9.07 4.01
N VAL A 82 0.26 -8.83 3.61
CA VAL A 82 0.95 -7.55 3.84
C VAL A 82 0.35 -6.38 3.06
N LEU A 83 -0.33 -6.68 1.95
CA LEU A 83 -1.11 -5.71 1.17
C LEU A 83 -2.60 -5.72 1.55
N GLY A 84 -3.05 -6.70 2.34
CA GLY A 84 -4.45 -6.91 2.64
C GLY A 84 -5.32 -7.17 1.40
N ASN A 85 -4.73 -7.71 0.33
CA ASN A 85 -5.43 -7.94 -0.93
C ASN A 85 -5.63 -9.43 -1.22
N ILE A 86 -6.64 -9.71 -2.05
CA ILE A 86 -6.92 -11.02 -2.64
C ILE A 86 -6.79 -10.85 -4.14
N ILE A 87 -6.04 -11.75 -4.76
CA ILE A 87 -5.85 -11.78 -6.20
C ILE A 87 -6.45 -13.09 -6.69
N THR A 88 -7.34 -13.03 -7.69
CA THR A 88 -8.07 -14.19 -8.20
C THR A 88 -8.06 -14.24 -9.72
N ALA A 89 -7.78 -15.42 -10.24
CA ALA A 89 -8.01 -15.83 -11.63
C ALA A 89 -9.09 -16.94 -11.71
N ASN A 90 -9.77 -17.23 -10.60
CA ASN A 90 -10.90 -18.16 -10.58
C ASN A 90 -12.06 -17.60 -11.44
N PRO A 91 -12.53 -18.33 -12.46
CA PRO A 91 -13.55 -17.84 -13.39
C PRO A 91 -14.89 -17.52 -12.71
N ASP A 92 -15.29 -18.29 -11.70
CA ASP A 92 -16.55 -18.07 -10.96
C ASP A 92 -16.50 -16.76 -10.18
N ASN A 93 -15.35 -16.47 -9.55
CA ASN A 93 -15.13 -15.19 -8.85
C ASN A 93 -15.11 -14.02 -9.84
N VAL A 94 -14.44 -14.18 -10.99
CA VAL A 94 -14.38 -13.15 -12.03
C VAL A 94 -15.76 -12.86 -12.60
N GLU A 95 -16.55 -13.91 -12.87
CA GLU A 95 -17.93 -13.76 -13.33
C GLU A 95 -18.80 -13.05 -12.28
N HIS A 96 -18.69 -13.44 -11.00
CA HIS A 96 -19.40 -12.77 -9.91
C HIS A 96 -19.07 -11.27 -9.83
N ILE A 97 -17.78 -10.93 -9.89
CA ILE A 97 -17.29 -9.55 -9.88
C ILE A 97 -17.85 -8.79 -11.08
N LEU A 98 -17.76 -9.34 -12.28
CA LEU A 98 -18.08 -8.62 -13.52
C LEU A 98 -19.59 -8.52 -13.79
N LYS A 99 -20.37 -9.56 -13.47
CA LYS A 99 -21.81 -9.62 -13.79
C LYS A 99 -22.72 -9.32 -12.61
N THR A 100 -22.39 -9.78 -11.40
CA THR A 100 -23.33 -9.77 -10.28
C THR A 100 -23.09 -8.61 -9.32
N LYS A 101 -21.83 -8.24 -9.05
CA LYS A 101 -21.48 -7.27 -8.02
C LYS A 101 -20.46 -6.22 -8.47
N PHE A 102 -20.51 -5.81 -9.73
CA PHE A 102 -19.52 -4.92 -10.33
C PHE A 102 -19.28 -3.61 -9.55
N ASP A 103 -20.34 -2.98 -9.04
CA ASP A 103 -20.28 -1.75 -8.25
C ASP A 103 -19.59 -1.93 -6.88
N ASN A 104 -19.62 -3.15 -6.33
CA ASN A 104 -19.00 -3.48 -5.04
C ASN A 104 -17.47 -3.66 -5.15
N TYR A 105 -16.94 -3.70 -6.37
CA TYR A 105 -15.50 -3.74 -6.64
C TYR A 105 -15.13 -2.47 -7.39
N PRO A 106 -15.00 -1.31 -6.69
CA PRO A 106 -14.71 -0.04 -7.33
C PRO A 106 -13.30 -0.03 -7.92
N LYS A 107 -13.16 0.49 -9.14
CA LYS A 107 -11.89 0.59 -9.83
C LYS A 107 -11.32 1.95 -9.42
N GLY A 108 -10.10 1.95 -8.88
CA GLY A 108 -9.44 3.23 -8.55
C GLY A 108 -9.32 4.10 -9.81
N LYS A 109 -9.24 5.42 -9.66
CA LYS A 109 -9.22 6.38 -10.79
C LYS A 109 -8.28 5.97 -11.94
N GLN A 110 -7.10 5.44 -11.60
CA GLN A 110 -6.12 4.96 -12.58
C GLN A 110 -6.65 3.77 -13.39
N PHE A 111 -7.24 2.77 -12.73
CA PHE A 111 -7.78 1.60 -13.40
C PHE A 111 -9.03 1.94 -14.23
N SER A 112 -9.91 2.81 -13.75
CA SER A 112 -11.04 3.29 -14.55
C SER A 112 -10.61 4.08 -15.79
N ALA A 113 -9.49 4.81 -15.73
CA ALA A 113 -8.97 5.54 -16.88
C ALA A 113 -8.38 4.60 -17.96
N ILE A 114 -7.74 3.51 -17.54
CA ILE A 114 -7.11 2.55 -18.46
C ILE A 114 -8.11 1.52 -19.00
N LEU A 115 -9.02 1.04 -18.14
CA LEU A 115 -9.94 -0.05 -18.45
C LEU A 115 -11.37 0.43 -18.67
N GLY A 116 -11.65 1.73 -18.60
CA GLY A 116 -13.01 2.27 -18.73
C GLY A 116 -13.65 2.01 -20.09
N ASP A 117 -12.87 1.92 -21.16
CA ASP A 117 -13.40 1.56 -22.49
C ASP A 117 -13.77 0.07 -22.57
N LEU A 118 -13.09 -0.79 -21.80
CA LEU A 118 -13.34 -2.23 -21.76
C LEU A 118 -14.47 -2.60 -20.78
N LEU A 119 -14.46 -1.96 -19.61
CA LEU A 119 -15.34 -2.29 -18.49
C LEU A 119 -16.55 -1.34 -18.38
N GLY A 120 -16.57 -0.26 -19.15
CA GLY A 120 -17.57 0.80 -19.05
C GLY A 120 -17.23 1.86 -18.00
N LYS A 121 -18.17 2.79 -17.79
CA LYS A 121 -18.01 3.93 -16.86
C LYS A 121 -18.51 3.64 -15.42
N GLY A 122 -18.68 2.36 -15.08
CA GLY A 122 -18.96 1.90 -13.71
C GLY A 122 -17.69 1.71 -12.89
#